data_AF-A0A256WE00-F1
#
_entry.id   AF-A0A256WE00-F1
#
_cell.length_a   1.000
_cell.length_b   1.000
_cell.length_c   1.000
_cell.angle_alpha   90.00
_cell.angle_beta   90.00
_cell.angle_gamma   90.00
#
_symmetry.space_group_name_H-M   'P 1'
#
loop_
_entity.id
_entity.type
_entity.pdbx_description
1 polymer ?
#
loop_
_entity_poly.entity_id
_entity_poly.type
_entity_poly.pdbx_seq_one_letter_code
_entity_poly.pdbx_strand_id
1 'polypeptide(L)'
;MKNFRHILEKYLPDNAVDAVHELIEDNQVNLNITRKRKTKLGDFRPPVNGKPQRISVNHDLNPYSFLITFVHELAHQKVWARHQNKVRPHGVEWQCFRPPGRSNSC
;
A
#
# COMPACT_ATOMS: atom_id res chain seq x y z
N MET A 1 -17.16 -8.44 7.13
CA MET A 1 -16.12 -7.49 6.69
C MET A 1 -16.60 -6.09 7.05
N LYS A 2 -15.74 -5.22 7.60
CA LYS A 2 -16.15 -3.87 7.99
C LYS A 2 -16.24 -3.02 6.73
N ASN A 3 -17.41 -2.47 6.41
CA ASN A 3 -17.55 -1.56 5.29
C ASN A 3 -17.01 -0.18 5.69
N PHE A 4 -15.80 0.17 5.23
CA PHE A 4 -15.13 1.43 5.56
C PHE A 4 -15.00 2.37 4.35
N ARG A 5 -15.70 2.10 3.25
CA ARG A 5 -15.74 2.92 2.03
C ARG A 5 -15.92 4.41 2.32
N HIS A 6 -16.90 4.77 3.14
CA HIS A 6 -17.20 6.16 3.53
C HIS A 6 -16.05 6.90 4.24
N ILE A 7 -15.07 6.18 4.81
CA ILE A 7 -13.89 6.78 5.42
C ILE A 7 -12.89 7.11 4.32
N LEU A 8 -12.71 6.20 3.36
CA LEU A 8 -11.79 6.38 2.23
C LEU A 8 -12.18 7.58 1.35
N GLU A 9 -13.48 7.84 1.18
CA GLU A 9 -14.01 9.02 0.46
C GLU A 9 -13.47 10.36 1.01
N LYS A 10 -13.05 10.40 2.28
CA LYS A 10 -12.46 11.62 2.89
C LYS A 10 -10.99 11.82 2.55
N TYR A 11 -10.30 10.75 2.14
CA TYR A 11 -8.84 10.72 1.97
C TYR A 11 -8.40 10.39 0.54
N LEU A 12 -9.32 10.01 -0.34
CA LEU A 12 -9.04 9.61 -1.71
C LEU A 12 -9.90 10.40 -2.68
N PRO A 13 -9.47 10.56 -3.94
CA PRO A 13 -10.34 11.06 -4.98
C PRO A 13 -11.45 10.03 -5.28
N ASP A 14 -12.66 10.52 -5.59
CA ASP A 14 -13.87 9.69 -5.73
C ASP A 14 -13.69 8.50 -6.66
N ASN A 15 -12.98 8.71 -7.79
CA ASN A 15 -12.72 7.68 -8.79
C ASN A 15 -11.76 6.57 -8.34
N ALA A 16 -11.02 6.76 -7.24
CA ALA A 16 -10.04 5.80 -6.74
C ALA A 16 -10.53 5.04 -5.50
N VAL A 17 -11.65 5.46 -4.89
CA VAL A 17 -12.18 4.85 -3.65
C VAL A 17 -12.46 3.37 -3.84
N ASP A 18 -13.16 3.00 -4.92
CA ASP A 18 -13.52 1.61 -5.22
C ASP A 18 -12.29 0.74 -5.45
N ALA A 19 -11.38 1.20 -6.32
CA ALA A 19 -10.15 0.48 -6.62
C ALA A 19 -9.29 0.28 -5.37
N VAL A 20 -9.16 1.28 -4.50
CA VAL A 20 -8.38 1.14 -3.25
C VAL A 20 -9.08 0.22 -2.26
N HIS A 21 -10.40 0.26 -2.16
CA HIS A 21 -11.16 -0.65 -1.31
C HIS A 21 -10.92 -2.11 -1.71
N GLU A 22 -11.05 -2.44 -3.00
CA GLU A 22 -10.77 -3.76 -3.54
C GLU A 22 -9.32 -4.20 -3.26
N LEU A 23 -8.34 -3.32 -3.51
CA LEU A 23 -6.93 -3.61 -3.23
C LEU A 23 -6.66 -3.89 -1.74
N ILE A 24 -7.40 -3.25 -0.83
CA ILE A 24 -7.26 -3.50 0.60
C ILE A 24 -7.81 -4.89 0.98
N GLU A 25 -8.96 -5.25 0.42
CA GLU A 25 -9.62 -6.54 0.65
C GLU A 25 -8.81 -7.70 0.06
N ASP A 26 -8.41 -7.60 -1.22
CA ASP A 26 -7.64 -8.60 -1.94
C ASP A 26 -6.29 -8.89 -1.28
N ASN A 27 -5.61 -7.85 -0.84
CA ASN A 27 -4.29 -7.99 -0.22
C ASN A 27 -4.37 -8.24 1.29
N GLN A 28 -5.56 -8.24 1.90
CA GLN A 28 -5.77 -8.38 3.34
C GLN A 28 -4.86 -7.47 4.18
N VAL A 29 -4.77 -6.20 3.81
CA VAL A 29 -3.93 -5.21 4.51
C VAL A 29 -4.75 -4.38 5.47
N ASN A 30 -4.24 -4.17 6.69
CA ASN A 30 -4.88 -3.24 7.61
C ASN A 30 -4.39 -1.81 7.32
N LEU A 31 -5.24 -0.99 6.71
CA LEU A 31 -4.97 0.44 6.52
C LEU A 31 -5.19 1.20 7.83
N ASN A 32 -4.17 1.91 8.29
CA ASN A 32 -4.22 2.76 9.48
C ASN A 32 -3.94 4.21 9.11
N ILE A 33 -4.89 5.09 9.40
CA ILE A 33 -4.76 6.52 9.14
C ILE A 33 -4.18 7.16 10.40
N THR A 34 -2.92 7.55 10.35
CA THR A 34 -2.15 8.02 11.51
C THR A 34 -2.06 9.54 11.53
N ARG A 35 -1.80 10.11 12.73
CA ARG A 35 -1.43 11.52 12.88
C ARG A 35 -0.22 11.88 12.01
N LYS A 36 -0.12 13.15 11.60
CA LYS A 36 1.02 13.66 10.82
C LYS A 36 2.35 13.29 11.48
N ARG A 37 3.21 12.61 10.72
CA ARG A 37 4.62 12.37 11.07
C ARG A 37 5.50 13.25 10.20
N LYS A 38 6.57 13.82 10.78
CA LYS A 38 7.49 14.70 10.04
C LYS A 38 8.45 13.95 9.11
N THR A 39 8.80 12.70 9.45
CA THR A 39 9.86 11.94 8.76
C THR A 39 9.37 10.97 7.70
N LYS A 40 8.07 10.59 7.73
CA LYS A 40 7.49 9.61 6.82
C LYS A 40 6.03 9.96 6.51
N LEU A 41 5.64 9.83 5.25
CA LEU A 41 4.26 10.00 4.80
C LEU A 41 3.46 8.70 4.90
N GLY A 42 4.11 7.59 4.56
CA GLY A 42 3.60 6.21 4.60
C GLY A 42 4.57 5.26 5.32
N ASP A 43 4.08 4.09 5.72
CA ASP A 43 4.91 2.99 6.22
C ASP A 43 4.15 1.65 6.11
N PHE A 44 4.64 0.72 5.28
CA PHE A 44 4.25 -0.69 5.29
C PHE A 44 4.99 -1.45 6.40
N ARG A 45 4.27 -2.29 7.13
CA ARG A 45 4.84 -3.23 8.10
C ARG A 45 4.35 -4.64 7.82
N PRO A 46 5.28 -5.59 7.59
CA PRO A 46 4.94 -7.00 7.42
C PRO A 46 4.35 -7.60 8.70
N PRO A 47 3.70 -8.77 8.61
CA PRO A 47 3.20 -9.47 9.78
C PRO A 47 4.38 -9.94 10.65
N VAL A 48 4.34 -9.63 11.94
CA VAL A 48 5.39 -9.96 12.92
C VAL A 48 4.74 -10.40 14.22
N ASN A 49 5.20 -11.51 14.79
CA ASN A 49 4.75 -12.05 16.09
C ASN A 49 3.22 -12.16 16.19
N GLY A 50 2.57 -12.73 15.18
CA GLY A 50 1.11 -12.91 15.13
C GLY A 50 0.31 -11.63 14.82
N LYS A 51 0.96 -10.48 14.65
CA LYS A 51 0.27 -9.24 14.23
C LYS A 51 0.05 -9.27 12.71
N PRO A 52 -1.14 -8.86 12.23
CA PRO A 52 -1.39 -8.75 10.80
C PRO A 52 -0.54 -7.66 10.15
N GLN A 53 -0.32 -7.79 8.85
CA GLN A 53 0.33 -6.77 8.05
C GLN A 53 -0.49 -5.47 8.04
N ARG A 54 0.19 -4.33 8.01
CA ARG A 54 -0.46 -3.01 8.03
C ARG A 54 0.24 -2.01 7.15
N ILE A 55 -0.56 -1.11 6.57
CA ILE A 55 -0.10 0.09 5.86
C ILE A 55 -0.55 1.28 6.70
N SER A 56 0.36 2.20 7.02
CA SER A 56 0.03 3.43 7.75
C SER A 56 0.26 4.65 6.87
N VAL A 57 -0.72 5.55 6.76
CA VAL A 57 -0.63 6.79 5.97
C VAL A 57 -1.01 7.99 6.84
N ASN A 58 -0.32 9.12 6.66
CA ASN A 58 -0.63 10.34 7.40
C ASN A 58 -1.99 10.93 6.96
N HIS A 59 -2.81 11.35 7.93
CA HIS A 59 -4.16 11.88 7.68
C HIS A 59 -4.21 13.26 7.01
N ASP A 60 -3.13 14.03 7.06
CA ASP A 60 -3.08 15.44 6.60
C ASP A 60 -2.62 15.58 5.14
N LEU A 61 -2.49 14.46 4.42
CA LEU A 61 -2.19 14.46 3.00
C LEU A 61 -3.41 14.89 2.19
N ASN A 62 -3.19 15.62 1.09
CA ASN A 62 -4.24 15.82 0.10
C ASN A 62 -4.60 14.46 -0.55
N PRO A 63 -5.79 14.33 -1.16
CA PRO A 63 -6.29 13.05 -1.66
C PRO A 63 -5.36 12.32 -2.64
N TYR A 64 -4.70 13.07 -3.53
CA TYR A 64 -3.77 12.50 -4.51
C TYR A 64 -2.47 12.04 -3.84
N SER A 65 -1.91 12.84 -2.94
CA SER A 65 -0.72 12.44 -2.17
C SER A 65 -0.99 11.25 -1.27
N PHE A 66 -2.18 11.16 -0.67
CA PHE A 66 -2.61 9.98 0.09
C PHE A 66 -2.64 8.74 -0.82
N LEU A 67 -3.29 8.84 -1.98
CA LEU A 67 -3.37 7.75 -2.96
C LEU A 67 -1.98 7.27 -3.39
N ILE A 68 -1.10 8.19 -3.81
CA ILE A 68 0.27 7.86 -4.23
C ILE A 68 1.03 7.18 -3.09
N THR A 69 0.92 7.71 -1.86
CA THR A 69 1.58 7.13 -0.69
C THR A 69 1.04 5.74 -0.38
N PHE A 70 -0.28 5.54 -0.45
CA PHE A 70 -0.89 4.23 -0.25
C PHE A 70 -0.39 3.21 -1.28
N VAL A 71 -0.40 3.56 -2.57
CA VAL A 71 0.08 2.71 -3.65
C VAL A 71 1.57 2.38 -3.48
N HIS A 72 2.39 3.35 -3.04
CA HIS A 72 3.80 3.13 -2.72
C HIS A 72 3.97 2.04 -1.65
N GLU A 73 3.24 2.15 -0.54
CA GLU A 73 3.32 1.17 0.54
C GLU A 73 2.73 -0.19 0.13
N LEU A 74 1.70 -0.21 -0.71
CA LEU A 74 1.15 -1.44 -1.27
C LEU A 74 2.16 -2.15 -2.18
N ALA A 75 2.97 -1.41 -2.94
CA ALA A 75 4.04 -1.98 -3.73
C ALA A 75 5.09 -2.66 -2.84
N HIS A 76 5.47 -2.04 -1.72
CA HIS A 76 6.32 -2.70 -0.71
C HIS A 76 5.70 -3.98 -0.18
N GLN A 77 4.39 -3.97 0.10
CA GLN A 77 3.67 -5.17 0.52
C GLN A 77 3.73 -6.26 -0.54
N LYS A 78 3.50 -5.95 -1.82
CA LYS A 78 3.56 -6.94 -2.91
C LYS A 78 4.95 -7.54 -3.10
N VAL A 79 6.00 -6.71 -2.98
CA VAL A 79 7.39 -7.18 -3.02
C VAL A 79 7.66 -8.11 -1.84
N TRP A 80 7.25 -7.72 -0.63
CA TRP A 80 7.39 -8.57 0.56
C TRP A 80 6.58 -9.88 0.45
N ALA A 81 5.39 -9.85 -0.12
CA ALA A 81 4.57 -11.05 -0.32
C ALA A 81 5.25 -12.08 -1.26
N ARG A 82 6.00 -11.61 -2.26
CA ARG A 82 6.71 -12.47 -3.23
C ARG A 82 8.10 -12.89 -2.78
N HIS A 83 8.84 -11.99 -2.13
CA HIS A 83 10.29 -12.16 -1.88
C HIS A 83 10.66 -12.06 -0.39
N GLN A 84 9.71 -11.69 0.48
CA GLN A 84 9.93 -11.42 1.90
C GLN A 84 11.09 -10.44 2.10
N ASN A 85 12.04 -10.76 2.99
CA ASN A 85 13.22 -9.93 3.27
C ASN A 85 14.42 -10.27 2.36
N LYS A 86 14.22 -11.00 1.26
CA LYS A 86 15.32 -11.44 0.39
C LYS A 86 15.75 -10.38 -0.64
N VAL A 87 15.01 -9.27 -0.75
CA VAL A 87 15.25 -8.22 -1.74
C VAL A 87 15.28 -6.85 -1.09
N ARG A 88 16.00 -5.91 -1.72
CA ARG A 88 16.09 -4.52 -1.24
C ARG A 88 14.78 -3.77 -1.51
N PRO A 89 14.35 -2.86 -0.60
CA PRO A 89 13.33 -1.87 -0.92
C PRO A 89 13.76 -1.08 -2.17
N HIS A 90 12.84 -0.91 -3.12
CA HIS A 90 13.10 -0.20 -4.39
C HIS A 90 14.17 -0.82 -5.32
N GLY A 91 14.46 -2.12 -5.15
CA GLY A 91 15.34 -2.89 -6.04
C GLY A 91 14.78 -3.07 -7.46
N VAL A 92 15.53 -3.78 -8.31
CA VAL A 92 15.11 -4.09 -9.70
C VAL A 92 13.76 -4.81 -9.71
N GLU A 93 13.48 -5.61 -8.70
CA GLU A 93 12.23 -6.34 -8.52
C GLU A 93 11.04 -5.41 -8.22
N TRP A 94 11.29 -4.26 -7.58
CA TRP A 94 10.27 -3.23 -7.36
C TRP A 94 10.08 -2.36 -8.61
N GLN A 95 11.18 -1.95 -9.27
CA GLN A 95 11.13 -1.12 -10.49
C GLN A 95 10.53 -1.89 -11.67
N CYS A 96 10.85 -3.17 -11.79
CA CYS A 96 10.37 -4.08 -12.83
C CYS A 96 9.27 -4.98 -12.29
N PHE A 97 8.29 -4.43 -11.54
CA PHE A 97 7.08 -5.17 -11.22
C PHE A 97 6.33 -5.48 -12.53
N ARG A 98 6.60 -6.66 -13.11
CA ARG A 98 5.87 -7.20 -14.25
C ARG A 98 4.69 -8.06 -13.78
N PRO A 99 3.48 -7.87 -14.33
CA PRO A 99 2.44 -8.88 -14.26
C PRO A 99 2.91 -10.15 -15.00
N PRO A 100 2.46 -11.35 -14.59
CA PRO A 100 2.81 -12.59 -15.28
C PRO A 100 2.36 -12.51 -16.75
N GLY A 101 3.28 -12.78 -17.69
CA GLY A 101 2.94 -12.90 -19.13
C GLY A 101 3.61 -11.94 -20.13
N ARG A 102 4.60 -11.12 -19.76
CA ARG A 102 5.40 -10.34 -20.74
C ARG A 102 6.85 -10.83 -20.84
N SER A 103 7.32 -11.04 -22.07
CA SER A 103 8.65 -11.54 -22.46
C SER A 103 9.78 -10.59 -22.08
N ASN A 104 10.89 -11.15 -21.58
CA ASN A 104 12.06 -10.42 -21.08
C ASN A 104 12.63 -9.46 -22.11
N SER A 105 12.60 -8.18 -21.79
CA SER A 105 13.43 -7.15 -22.40
C SER A 105 13.70 -6.14 -21.29
N CYS A 106 14.88 -6.27 -20.70
CA CYS A 106 15.57 -5.16 -20.04
C CYS A 106 16.20 -4.30 -21.14
#